data_AF-A0A0L9V1V2-F1
#
_entry.id   AF-A0A0L9V1V2-F1
#
_cell.length_a   1.000
_cell.length_b   1.000
_cell.length_c   1.000
_cell.angle_alpha   90.00
_cell.angle_beta   90.00
_cell.angle_gamma   90.00
#
_symmetry.space_group_name_H-M   'P 1'
#
loop_
_entity.id
_entity.type
_entity.pdbx_description
1 polymer ?
#
loop_
_entity_poly.entity_id
_entity_poly.type
_entity_poly.pdbx_seq_one_letter_code
_entity_poly.pdbx_strand_id
1 'polypeptide(L)' 'MKKLEEAVRSVSMEGLLWGASKLVPVGYGIKKLQIMLTIVDDLVSVDSLIEENLTVEPISEYVQSCDIVAFNKI' A
#
# COMPACT_ATOMS: atom_id res chain seq x y z
N MET A 1 1.95 -10.25 -9.57
CA MET A 1 2.20 -8.91 -8.99
C MET A 1 1.44 -7.76 -9.64
N LYS A 2 1.12 -7.77 -10.95
CA LYS A 2 0.31 -6.70 -11.55
C LYS A 2 -1.05 -6.52 -10.84
N LYS A 3 -1.79 -7.61 -10.64
CA LYS A 3 -3.07 -7.61 -9.90
C LYS A 3 -2.98 -7.05 -8.48
N LEU A 4 -1.89 -7.36 -7.77
CA LEU A 4 -1.65 -6.82 -6.43
C LEU A 4 -1.50 -5.29 -6.48
N GLU A 5 -0.69 -4.79 -7.42
CA GLU A 5 -0.50 -3.34 -7.57
C GLU A 5 -1.78 -2.65 -8.04
N GLU A 6 -2.53 -3.25 -8.97
CA GLU A 6 -3.83 -2.76 -9.43
C GLU A 6 -4.84 -2.68 -8.28
N ALA A 7 -4.91 -3.72 -7.44
CA ALA A 7 -5.77 -3.74 -6.26
C ALA A 7 -5.39 -2.63 -5.26
N VAL A 8 -4.10 -2.47 -4.94
CA VAL A 8 -3.65 -1.39 -4.03
C VAL A 8 -3.95 -0.01 -4.61
N ARG A 9 -3.68 0.21 -5.90
CA ARG A 9 -3.96 1.48 -6.60
C ARG A 9 -5.45 1.76 -6.79
N SER A 10 -6.31 0.76 -6.66
CA SER A 10 -7.77 0.95 -6.75
C SER A 10 -8.34 1.71 -5.55
N VAL A 11 -7.62 1.74 -4.42
CA VAL A 11 -7.99 2.53 -3.25
C VAL A 11 -7.80 4.01 -3.58
N SER A 12 -8.91 4.76 -3.54
CA SER A 12 -8.93 6.20 -3.81
C SER A 12 -9.69 6.89 -2.68
N MET A 13 -9.06 7.89 -2.07
CA MET A 13 -9.65 8.74 -1.04
C MET A 13 -9.08 10.14 -1.15
N GLU A 14 -9.82 11.13 -0.66
CA GLU A 14 -9.37 12.52 -0.65
C GLU A 14 -8.09 12.65 0.19
N GLY A 15 -7.09 13.31 -0.36
CA GLY A 15 -5.79 13.47 0.31
C GLY A 15 -4.83 12.29 0.15
N LEU A 16 -5.21 11.17 -0.47
CA LEU A 16 -4.29 10.05 -0.77
C LEU A 16 -3.77 10.14 -2.21
N LEU A 17 -2.45 10.07 -2.37
CA LEU A 17 -1.77 10.07 -3.65
C LEU A 17 -0.80 8.89 -3.75
N TRP A 18 -1.04 7.99 -4.72
CA TRP A 18 -0.14 6.87 -5.00
C TRP A 18 1.05 7.29 -5.86
N GLY A 19 2.25 6.97 -5.41
CA GLY A 19 3.50 7.27 -6.10
C GLY A 19 4.06 6.10 -6.92
N ALA A 20 5.38 6.12 -7.10
CA ALA A 20 6.10 5.06 -7.76
C ALA A 20 6.14 3.78 -6.91
N SER A 21 6.19 2.65 -7.60
CA SER A 21 6.22 1.31 -7.03
C SER A 21 7.41 0.52 -7.58
N LYS A 22 7.88 -0.47 -6.84
CA LYS A 22 8.87 -1.44 -7.28
C LYS A 22 8.66 -2.79 -6.60
N LEU A 23 9.14 -3.86 -7.24
CA LEU A 23 9.17 -5.18 -6.64
C LEU A 23 10.53 -5.43 -6.01
N VAL A 24 10.54 -5.71 -4.71
CA VAL A 24 11.77 -5.94 -3.93
C VAL A 24 11.85 -7.42 -3.55
N PRO A 25 12.96 -8.12 -3.84
CA PRO A 25 13.15 -9.50 -3.41
C PRO A 25 13.27 -9.59 -1.88
N VAL A 26 12.60 -10.58 -1.27
CA VAL A 26 12.67 -10.85 0.18
C VAL A 26 13.32 -12.20 0.52
N GLY A 27 13.50 -13.07 -0.48
CA GLY A 27 14.13 -14.39 -0.32
C GLY A 27 13.33 -15.49 -1.02
N TYR A 28 13.94 -16.65 -1.26
CA TYR A 28 13.28 -17.86 -1.78
C TYR A 28 12.44 -17.64 -3.06
N GLY A 29 12.86 -16.71 -3.93
CA GLY A 29 12.13 -16.35 -5.15
C GLY A 29 10.91 -15.45 -4.94
N ILE A 30 10.57 -15.10 -3.69
CA ILE A 30 9.45 -14.24 -3.33
C ILE A 30 9.87 -12.77 -3.46
N LYS A 31 8.96 -11.95 -3.98
CA LYS A 31 9.09 -10.49 -4.06
C LYS A 31 7.92 -9.84 -3.33
N LYS A 32 8.17 -8.72 -2.66
CA LYS A 32 7.14 -7.84 -2.11
C LYS A 32 6.93 -6.62 -3.00
N LEU A 33 5.71 -6.09 -3.00
CA LEU A 33 5.44 -4.77 -3.58
C LEU A 33 5.86 -3.71 -2.57
N GLN A 34 6.73 -2.79 -3.00
CA GLN A 34 7.02 -1.57 -2.27
C GLN A 34 6.48 -0.40 -3.08
N ILE A 35 5.55 0.36 -2.50
CA ILE A 35 4.89 1.49 -3.15
C ILE A 35 4.97 2.71 -2.26
N MET A 36 5.24 3.88 -2.86
CA MET A 36 5.21 5.16 -2.16
C MET A 36 3.79 5.72 -2.18
N LEU A 37 3.41 6.41 -1.12
CA LEU A 37 2.18 7.17 -1.04
C LEU A 37 2.44 8.49 -0.32
N THR A 38 1.65 9.49 -0.65
CA THR A 38 1.60 10.79 0.04
C THR A 38 0.20 11.00 0.54
N ILE A 39 0.08 11.44 1.79
CA ILE A 39 -1.20 11.71 2.44
C ILE A 39 -1.29 13.14 2.93
N VAL A 40 -2.52 13.65 3.05
CA VAL A 40 -2.83 14.83 3.85
C VAL A 40 -3.19 14.36 5.25
N ASP A 41 -2.35 14.70 6.25
CA ASP A 41 -2.47 14.22 7.64
C ASP A 41 -3.87 14.47 8.25
N ASP A 42 -4.51 15.59 7.90
CA ASP A 42 -5.84 15.95 8.41
C ASP A 42 -6.99 15.11 7.81
N LEU A 43 -6.74 14.40 6.71
CA LEU A 43 -7.77 13.68 5.94
C LEU A 43 -7.58 12.16 5.94
N VAL A 44 -6.34 11.69 5.99
CA VAL A 44 -6.02 10.27 5.83
C VAL A 44 -5.12 9.79 6.96
N SER A 45 -5.58 8.77 7.68
CA SER A 45 -4.75 8.00 8.61
C SER A 45 -4.11 6.82 7.87
N VAL A 46 -2.78 6.67 8.00
CA VAL A 46 -2.07 5.51 7.41
C VAL A 46 -2.52 4.21 8.06
N ASP A 47 -2.76 4.22 9.37
CA ASP A 47 -3.21 3.02 10.10
C ASP A 47 -4.58 2.57 9.59
N SER A 48 -5.54 3.49 9.45
CA SER A 48 -6.86 3.19 8.89
C SER A 48 -6.81 2.76 7.42
N LEU A 49 -5.92 3.36 6.61
CA LEU A 49 -5.70 2.93 5.23
C LEU A 49 -5.26 1.47 5.17
N ILE A 50 -4.33 1.07 6.05
CA ILE A 50 -3.84 -0.30 6.10
C ILE A 50 -4.94 -1.25 6.56
N GLU A 51 -5.51 -1.00 7.75
CA GLU A 51 -6.43 -1.91 8.42
C GLU A 51 -7.78 -2.03 7.71
N GLU A 52 -8.33 -0.91 7.22
CA GLU A 52 -9.69 -0.85 6.69
C GLU A 52 -9.77 -0.96 5.16
N ASN A 53 -8.64 -0.81 4.45
CA ASN A 53 -8.63 -0.89 2.98
C ASN A 53 -7.67 -1.94 2.45
N LEU A 54 -6.40 -1.93 2.87
CA LEU A 54 -5.38 -2.81 2.26
C LEU A 54 -5.42 -4.25 2.79
N THR A 55 -5.88 -4.47 4.03
CA THR A 55 -5.95 -5.79 4.66
C THR A 55 -7.36 -6.38 4.72
N VAL A 56 -8.34 -5.77 4.04
CA VAL A 56 -9.72 -6.26 3.95
C VAL A 56 -10.05 -6.80 2.56
N GLU A 57 -11.14 -7.55 2.46
CA GLU A 57 -11.65 -7.99 1.15
C GLU A 57 -12.09 -6.78 0.31
N PRO A 58 -11.79 -6.75 -1.00
CA PRO A 58 -11.21 -7.82 -1.81
C PRO A 58 -9.67 -7.82 -1.91
N ILE A 59 -8.98 -6.86 -1.28
CA ILE A 59 -7.53 -6.67 -1.46
C ILE A 59 -6.72 -7.72 -0.68
N SER A 60 -7.24 -8.21 0.44
CA SER A 60 -6.66 -9.27 1.27
C SER A 60 -6.46 -10.60 0.53
N GLU A 61 -7.14 -10.83 -0.61
CA GLU A 61 -6.86 -11.98 -1.50
C GLU A 61 -5.45 -11.93 -2.09
N TYR A 62 -4.89 -10.73 -2.25
CA TYR A 62 -3.58 -10.48 -2.85
C TYR A 62 -2.54 -10.04 -1.81
N VAL A 63 -2.96 -9.44 -0.69
CA VAL A 63 -2.12 -8.89 0.36
C VAL A 63 -2.14 -9.79 1.59
N GLN A 64 -1.00 -10.41 1.90
CA GLN A 64 -0.85 -11.22 3.12
C GLN A 64 -0.64 -10.34 4.37
N SER A 65 0.12 -9.26 4.23
CA SER A 65 0.38 -8.27 5.28
C SER A 65 0.86 -6.96 4.64
N CYS A 66 0.81 -5.86 5.40
CA CYS A 66 1.31 -4.56 5.00
C CYS A 66 2.19 -3.98 6.11
N ASP A 67 3.33 -3.39 5.74
CA ASP A 67 4.28 -2.81 6.68
C ASP A 67 4.78 -1.45 6.15
N ILE A 68 5.02 -0.51 7.06
CA ILE A 68 5.61 0.79 6.73
C ILE A 68 7.13 0.62 6.64
N VAL A 69 7.69 0.84 5.45
CA VAL A 69 9.15 0.76 5.25
C VAL A 69 9.87 2.00 5.78
N ALA A 70 9.31 3.17 5.52
CA ALA A 70 9.83 4.45 5.97
C ALA A 70 8.68 5.48 5.98
N PHE A 71 8.75 6.44 6.90
CA PHE A 71 7.79 7.53 7.01
C PHE A 71 8.55 8.86 7.14
N ASN A 72 8.25 9.81 6.25
CA ASN A 72 8.87 11.13 6.23
C ASN A 72 7.78 12.20 6.16
N LYS A 73 8.00 13.31 6.87
CA LYS A 73 7.17 14.51 6.74
C LYS A 73 7.70 15.39 5.61
N ILE A 74 6.78 15.95 4.83
CA ILE A 74 7.04 16.85 3.70
C ILE A 74 6.30 18.17 3.89
#